data_AF-B0TT84-F1
#
_entry.id   AF-B0TT84-F1
#
_cell.length_a   1.000
_cell.length_b   1.000
_cell.length_c   1.000
_cell.angle_alpha   90.00
_cell.angle_beta   90.00
_cell.angle_gamma   90.00
#
_symmetry.space_group_name_H-M   'P 1'
#
loop_
_entity.id
_entity.type
_entity.pdbx_description
1 polymer ?
#
loop_
_entity_poly.entity_id
_entity_poly.type
_entity_poly.pdbx_seq_one_letter_code
_entity_poly.pdbx_strand_id
1 'polypeptide(L)'
;MDKIPDYASYSYDELLDVEQHINKKQYPERYAEIIRLINDPRYLKEDKQECERRDQVSKYSTFWPRFWAAMLDGILFSALLIGQCYLFGVEYDQQNHFQQAIHGMQLCFYIILMHGFFGQTIGKMCLKVKVLNHDDETRIGLKQALRRESVNFAINAFWLGLLLYIGVTVGLNGNISDSLINTVIAFGVLAFIWDISEFITMLSNEKRRALHDYIGKTVVVRMQ
;
A
#
# COMPACT_ATOMS: atom_id res chain seq x y z
N MET A 1 -25.41 22.68 35.41
CA MET A 1 -25.95 23.09 34.09
C MET A 1 -25.88 21.88 33.20
N ASP A 2 -27.01 21.26 32.89
CA ASP A 2 -27.07 20.11 31.99
C ASP A 2 -26.63 20.53 30.60
N LYS A 3 -25.54 19.93 30.10
CA LYS A 3 -25.08 20.14 28.73
C LYS A 3 -26.15 19.59 27.79
N ILE A 4 -26.69 20.45 26.91
CA ILE A 4 -27.60 20.03 25.85
C ILE A 4 -26.73 19.36 24.76
N PRO A 5 -27.00 18.10 24.39
CA PRO A 5 -26.29 17.44 23.29
C PRO A 5 -26.60 18.13 21.95
N ASP A 6 -25.61 18.23 21.08
CA ASP A 6 -25.78 18.77 19.72
C ASP A 6 -26.30 17.67 18.79
N TYR A 7 -27.62 17.54 18.69
CA TYR A 7 -28.28 16.50 17.89
C TYR A 7 -28.01 16.64 16.38
N ALA A 8 -27.61 17.81 15.89
CA ALA A 8 -27.27 18.00 14.48
C ALA A 8 -25.96 17.29 14.08
N SER A 9 -25.17 16.84 15.05
CA SER A 9 -23.93 16.08 14.81
C SER A 9 -24.11 14.56 14.79
N TYR A 10 -25.32 14.06 15.07
CA TYR A 10 -25.61 12.63 15.26
C TYR A 10 -25.91 11.98 13.90
N SER A 11 -25.43 10.77 13.66
CA SER A 11 -25.87 10.01 12.48
C SER A 11 -27.37 9.71 12.54
N TYR A 12 -27.96 9.39 11.39
CA TYR A 12 -29.39 9.04 11.34
C TYR A 12 -29.76 7.89 12.30
N ASP A 13 -28.92 6.85 12.37
CA ASP A 13 -29.14 5.70 13.27
C ASP A 13 -29.04 6.11 14.75
N GLU A 14 -28.11 7.01 15.10
CA GLU A 14 -28.00 7.55 16.45
C GLU A 14 -29.22 8.41 16.81
N LEU A 15 -29.76 9.19 15.88
CA LEU A 15 -31.01 9.94 16.10
C LEU A 15 -32.20 9.02 16.35
N LEU A 16 -32.31 7.91 15.61
CA LEU A 16 -33.34 6.90 15.82
C LEU A 16 -33.19 6.21 17.20
N ASP A 17 -31.95 5.88 17.60
CA ASP A 17 -31.69 5.29 18.92
C ASP A 17 -32.07 6.25 20.06
N VAL A 18 -31.73 7.53 19.93
CA VAL A 18 -32.11 8.55 20.92
C VAL A 18 -33.62 8.76 20.93
N GLU A 19 -34.30 8.74 19.78
CA GLU A 19 -35.77 8.87 19.70
C GLU A 19 -36.50 7.77 20.50
N GLN A 20 -35.96 6.56 20.49
CA GLN A 20 -36.50 5.40 21.21
C GLN A 20 -36.28 5.49 22.72
N HIS A 21 -35.13 6.03 23.16
CA HIS A 21 -34.72 6.01 24.56
C HIS A 21 -34.96 7.33 25.32
N ILE A 22 -35.22 8.43 24.62
CA ILE A 22 -35.41 9.73 25.26
C ILE A 22 -36.72 9.78 26.06
N ASN A 23 -36.65 10.26 27.30
CA ASN A 23 -37.83 10.50 28.11
C ASN A 23 -38.62 11.70 27.56
N LYS A 24 -39.63 11.40 26.73
CA LYS A 24 -40.50 12.36 26.04
C LYS A 24 -41.21 13.34 27.00
N LYS A 25 -41.48 12.92 28.24
CA LYS A 25 -42.15 13.76 29.26
C LYS A 25 -41.17 14.72 29.94
N GLN A 26 -39.92 14.32 30.12
CA GLN A 26 -38.90 15.11 30.80
C GLN A 26 -38.21 16.11 29.86
N TYR A 27 -38.07 15.78 28.57
CA TYR A 27 -37.35 16.60 27.59
C TYR A 27 -38.13 16.76 26.26
N PRO A 28 -39.28 17.46 26.26
CA PRO A 28 -40.14 17.58 25.08
C PRO A 28 -39.49 18.37 23.94
N GLU A 29 -38.71 19.41 24.24
CA GLU A 29 -38.03 20.22 23.20
C GLU A 29 -36.95 19.44 22.46
N ARG A 30 -36.18 18.62 23.18
CA ARG A 30 -35.14 17.76 22.59
C ARG A 30 -35.77 16.71 21.66
N TYR A 31 -36.89 16.12 22.08
CA TYR A 31 -37.64 15.19 21.24
C TYR A 31 -38.16 15.85 19.95
N ALA A 32 -38.69 17.08 20.04
CA ALA A 32 -39.16 17.82 18.87
C ALA A 32 -38.02 18.13 17.89
N GLU A 33 -36.84 18.46 18.40
CA GLU A 33 -35.63 18.68 17.58
C GLU A 33 -35.17 17.41 16.86
N ILE A 34 -35.10 16.28 17.57
CA ILE A 34 -34.74 14.98 16.97
C ILE A 34 -35.72 14.60 15.84
N ILE A 35 -37.03 14.71 16.09
CA ILE A 35 -38.05 14.43 15.07
C ILE A 35 -37.95 15.39 13.88
N ARG A 36 -37.59 16.65 14.10
CA ARG A 36 -37.34 17.61 13.02
C ARG A 36 -36.17 17.18 12.15
N LEU A 37 -35.06 16.74 12.75
CA LEU A 37 -33.86 16.29 12.02
C LEU A 37 -34.13 14.98 11.25
N ILE A 38 -34.78 14.00 11.88
CA ILE A 38 -35.16 12.72 11.26
C ILE A 38 -36.03 12.94 10.01
N ASN A 39 -36.89 13.96 10.02
CA ASN A 39 -37.79 14.26 8.92
C ASN A 39 -37.24 15.30 7.92
N ASP A 40 -36.07 15.94 8.15
CA ASP A 40 -35.50 16.91 7.20
C ASP A 40 -34.82 16.16 6.03
N PRO A 41 -35.32 16.25 4.79
CA PRO A 41 -34.72 15.57 3.65
C PRO A 41 -33.29 16.02 3.34
N ARG A 42 -32.89 17.22 3.77
CA ARG A 42 -31.50 17.71 3.59
C ARG A 42 -30.57 16.98 4.53
N TYR A 43 -30.98 16.80 5.79
CA TYR A 43 -30.21 16.08 6.79
C TYR A 43 -29.96 14.63 6.36
N LEU A 44 -30.99 13.94 5.88
CA LEU A 44 -30.87 12.57 5.36
C LEU A 44 -29.90 12.45 4.18
N LYS A 45 -29.86 13.47 3.30
CA LYS A 45 -28.90 13.49 2.18
C LYS A 45 -27.48 13.71 2.66
N GLU A 46 -27.29 14.61 3.63
CA GLU A 46 -25.98 14.92 4.21
C GLU A 46 -25.42 13.70 4.98
N ASP A 47 -26.23 13.06 5.81
CA ASP A 47 -25.85 11.83 6.53
C ASP A 47 -25.48 10.71 5.56
N LYS A 48 -26.29 10.48 4.52
CA LYS A 48 -25.97 9.49 3.49
C LYS A 48 -24.64 9.78 2.78
N GLN A 49 -24.39 11.04 2.43
CA GLN A 49 -23.12 11.44 1.80
C GLN A 49 -21.92 11.25 2.75
N GLU A 50 -22.11 11.52 4.04
CA GLU A 50 -21.08 11.31 5.05
C GLU A 50 -20.80 9.82 5.29
N CYS A 51 -21.84 8.98 5.34
CA CYS A 51 -21.72 7.53 5.37
C CYS A 51 -20.95 6.99 4.15
N GLU A 52 -21.33 7.40 2.93
CA GLU A 52 -20.62 7.04 1.71
C GLU A 52 -19.15 7.49 1.75
N ARG A 53 -18.87 8.68 2.26
CA ARG A 53 -17.50 9.19 2.41
C ARG A 53 -16.69 8.35 3.42
N ARG A 54 -17.27 8.01 4.57
CA ARG A 54 -16.64 7.16 5.59
C ARG A 54 -16.31 5.77 5.03
N ASP A 55 -17.22 5.19 4.26
CA ASP A 55 -16.99 3.90 3.59
C ASP A 55 -15.84 3.97 2.58
N GLN A 56 -15.77 5.03 1.78
CA GLN A 56 -14.64 5.25 0.85
C GLN A 56 -13.32 5.40 1.61
N VAL A 57 -13.30 6.19 2.69
CA VAL A 57 -12.10 6.37 3.53
C VAL A 57 -11.64 5.04 4.13
N SER A 58 -12.58 4.23 4.64
CA SER A 58 -12.29 2.90 5.19
C SER A 58 -11.73 1.96 4.11
N LYS A 59 -12.37 1.93 2.94
CA LYS A 59 -11.97 1.11 1.78
C LYS A 59 -10.54 1.39 1.33
N TYR A 60 -10.14 2.66 1.28
CA TYR A 60 -8.80 3.05 0.85
C TYR A 60 -7.77 3.20 1.99
N SER A 61 -8.15 2.92 3.23
CA SER A 61 -7.25 2.95 4.40
C SER A 61 -6.22 1.79 4.39
N THR A 62 -5.33 1.82 3.39
CA THR A 62 -4.48 0.69 3.01
C THR A 62 -3.00 0.92 3.32
N PHE A 63 -2.60 2.07 3.86
CA PHE A 63 -1.20 2.37 4.18
C PHE A 63 -0.56 1.30 5.08
N TRP A 64 -1.07 1.13 6.30
CA TRP A 64 -0.55 0.14 7.25
C TRP A 64 -0.65 -1.30 6.75
N PRO A 65 -1.79 -1.74 6.18
CA PRO A 65 -1.85 -3.05 5.54
C PRO A 65 -0.80 -3.26 4.44
N ARG A 66 -0.50 -2.26 3.61
CA ARG A 66 0.53 -2.39 2.56
C ARG A 66 1.92 -2.50 3.19
N PHE A 67 2.21 -1.68 4.21
CA PHE A 67 3.50 -1.70 4.91
C PHE A 67 3.77 -3.06 5.55
N TRP A 68 2.83 -3.57 6.36
CA TRP A 68 3.00 -4.85 7.01
C TRP A 68 2.95 -6.02 6.03
N ALA A 69 2.23 -5.90 4.91
CA ALA A 69 2.25 -6.92 3.86
C ALA A 69 3.64 -7.03 3.24
N ALA A 70 4.28 -5.90 2.94
CA ALA A 70 5.64 -5.87 2.43
C ALA A 70 6.64 -6.46 3.43
N MET A 71 6.47 -6.19 4.74
CA MET A 71 7.29 -6.83 5.78
C MET A 71 7.09 -8.35 5.84
N LEU A 72 5.86 -8.86 5.74
CA LEU A 72 5.58 -10.30 5.72
C LEU A 72 6.18 -10.97 4.48
N ASP A 73 6.01 -10.37 3.30
CA ASP A 73 6.63 -10.84 2.06
C ASP A 73 8.17 -10.84 2.19
N GLY A 74 8.75 -9.80 2.81
CA GLY A 74 10.19 -9.72 3.09
C GLY A 74 10.69 -10.83 4.01
N ILE A 75 9.99 -11.12 5.12
CA ILE A 75 10.34 -12.23 6.03
C ILE A 75 10.28 -13.57 5.29
N LEU A 76 9.23 -13.81 4.52
CA LEU A 76 9.06 -15.02 3.73
C LEU A 76 10.20 -15.20 2.73
N PHE A 77 10.59 -14.13 2.05
CA PHE A 77 11.68 -14.17 1.07
C PHE A 77 13.06 -14.28 1.72
N SER A 78 13.28 -13.71 2.89
CA SER A 78 14.51 -13.90 3.67
C SER A 78 14.68 -15.36 4.09
N ALA A 79 13.61 -16.01 4.58
CA ALA A 79 13.64 -17.43 4.90
C ALA A 79 13.89 -18.29 3.64
N LEU A 80 13.29 -17.92 2.51
CA LEU A 80 13.51 -18.58 1.23
C LEU A 80 14.98 -18.47 0.77
N LEU A 81 15.60 -17.30 0.92
CA LEU A 81 17.01 -17.07 0.57
C LEU A 81 17.94 -17.95 1.40
N ILE A 82 17.75 -17.99 2.72
CA ILE A 82 18.54 -18.84 3.62
C ILE A 82 18.38 -20.32 3.22
N GLY A 83 17.15 -20.74 2.92
CA GLY A 83 16.87 -22.11 2.45
C GLY A 83 17.53 -22.43 1.11
N GLN A 84 17.54 -21.50 0.15
CA GLN A 84 18.24 -21.64 -1.13
C GLN A 84 19.76 -21.75 -0.92
N CYS A 85 20.35 -20.86 -0.12
CA CYS A 85 21.77 -20.90 0.24
C CYS A 85 22.15 -22.27 0.82
N TYR A 86 21.37 -22.77 1.78
CA TYR A 86 21.58 -24.10 2.36
C TYR A 86 21.48 -25.22 1.31
N LEU A 87 20.45 -25.19 0.44
CA LEU A 87 20.23 -26.22 -0.58
C LEU A 87 21.34 -26.26 -1.63
N PHE A 88 21.85 -25.10 -2.03
CA PHE A 88 22.92 -25.00 -3.04
C PHE A 88 24.32 -25.09 -2.44
N GLY A 89 24.45 -25.24 -1.12
CA GLY A 89 25.74 -25.27 -0.44
C GLY A 89 26.50 -23.94 -0.52
N VAL A 90 25.79 -22.83 -0.68
CA VAL A 90 26.35 -21.48 -0.73
C VAL A 90 26.21 -20.85 0.65
N GLU A 91 27.28 -20.28 1.19
CA GLU A 91 27.21 -19.54 2.44
C GLU A 91 26.37 -18.26 2.25
N TYR A 92 25.37 -18.10 3.10
CA TYR A 92 24.59 -16.87 3.16
C TYR A 92 25.44 -15.79 3.81
N ASP A 93 25.69 -14.71 3.06
CA ASP A 93 26.39 -13.54 3.56
C ASP A 93 25.55 -12.29 3.30
N GLN A 94 25.20 -11.60 4.39
CA GLN A 94 24.44 -10.34 4.34
C GLN A 94 25.21 -9.22 3.65
N GLN A 95 26.53 -9.31 3.52
CA GLN A 95 27.34 -8.33 2.78
C GLN A 95 27.54 -8.72 1.31
N ASN A 96 27.09 -9.90 0.91
CA ASN A 96 27.18 -10.32 -0.48
C ASN A 96 26.10 -9.62 -1.33
N HIS A 97 26.48 -8.47 -1.87
CA HIS A 97 25.59 -7.65 -2.71
C HIS A 97 25.12 -8.37 -3.99
N PHE A 98 25.90 -9.33 -4.49
CA PHE A 98 25.49 -10.13 -5.65
C PHE A 98 24.34 -11.08 -5.31
N GLN A 99 24.43 -11.79 -4.18
CA GLN A 99 23.33 -12.62 -3.67
C GLN A 99 22.06 -11.78 -3.44
N GLN A 100 22.21 -10.58 -2.87
CA GLN A 100 21.09 -9.66 -2.67
C GLN A 100 20.45 -9.18 -3.97
N ALA A 101 21.24 -8.87 -5.01
CA ALA A 101 20.71 -8.42 -6.29
C ALA A 101 19.93 -9.51 -7.03
N ILE A 102 20.40 -10.76 -6.99
CA ILE A 102 19.66 -11.91 -7.51
C ILE A 102 18.35 -12.09 -6.74
N HIS A 103 18.38 -11.96 -5.42
CA HIS A 103 17.20 -12.05 -4.57
C HIS A 103 16.19 -10.92 -4.86
N GLY A 104 16.65 -9.68 -5.07
CA GLY A 104 15.81 -8.55 -5.48
C GLY A 104 15.12 -8.77 -6.83
N MET A 105 15.82 -9.37 -7.80
CA MET A 105 15.22 -9.78 -9.07
C MET A 105 14.17 -10.88 -8.88
N GLN A 106 14.45 -11.90 -8.07
CA GLN A 106 13.49 -12.96 -7.74
C GLN A 106 12.22 -12.38 -7.09
N LEU A 107 12.38 -11.42 -6.17
CA LEU A 107 11.27 -10.73 -5.53
C LEU A 107 10.44 -9.94 -6.55
N CYS A 108 11.07 -9.23 -7.48
CA CYS A 108 10.36 -8.52 -8.56
C CYS A 108 9.51 -9.47 -9.42
N PHE A 109 10.08 -10.60 -9.83
CA PHE A 109 9.33 -11.60 -10.60
C PHE A 109 8.14 -12.17 -9.81
N TYR A 110 8.36 -12.51 -8.54
CA TYR A 110 7.30 -12.96 -7.65
C TYR A 110 6.16 -11.93 -7.56
N ILE A 111 6.48 -10.66 -7.30
CA ILE A 111 5.48 -9.59 -7.18
C ILE A 111 4.68 -9.46 -8.48
N ILE A 112 5.35 -9.41 -9.64
CA ILE A 112 4.71 -9.29 -10.96
C ILE A 112 3.74 -10.44 -11.21
N LEU A 113 4.18 -11.68 -10.99
CA LEU A 113 3.35 -12.87 -11.23
C LEU A 113 2.19 -12.92 -10.25
N MET A 114 2.43 -12.66 -8.96
CA MET A 114 1.40 -12.69 -7.92
C MET A 114 0.33 -11.63 -8.14
N HIS A 115 0.71 -10.42 -8.51
CA HIS A 115 -0.24 -9.38 -8.89
C HIS A 115 -0.95 -9.71 -10.21
N GLY A 116 -0.23 -10.23 -11.20
CA GLY A 116 -0.81 -10.57 -12.51
C GLY A 116 -1.86 -11.68 -12.46
N PHE A 117 -1.70 -12.69 -11.59
CA PHE A 117 -2.62 -13.82 -11.49
C PHE A 117 -3.64 -13.70 -10.36
N PHE A 118 -3.24 -13.14 -9.21
CA PHE A 118 -4.08 -13.11 -8.01
C PHE A 118 -4.49 -11.69 -7.58
N GLY A 119 -3.82 -10.66 -8.09
CA GLY A 119 -3.97 -9.27 -7.63
C GLY A 119 -3.38 -9.03 -6.24
N GLN A 120 -2.65 -9.99 -5.67
CA GLN A 120 -2.16 -9.96 -4.28
C GLN A 120 -0.89 -10.80 -4.16
N THR A 121 0.05 -10.36 -3.32
CA THR A 121 1.14 -11.19 -2.78
C THR A 121 0.68 -11.91 -1.52
N ILE A 122 1.45 -12.88 -1.03
CA ILE A 122 1.14 -13.64 0.20
C ILE A 122 0.94 -12.68 1.39
N GLY A 123 1.86 -11.73 1.60
CA GLY A 123 1.71 -10.73 2.67
C GLY A 123 0.42 -9.92 2.54
N LYS A 124 0.05 -9.54 1.31
CA LYS A 124 -1.20 -8.80 1.04
C LYS A 124 -2.45 -9.66 1.25
N MET A 125 -2.38 -10.97 1.00
CA MET A 125 -3.45 -11.92 1.32
C MET A 125 -3.67 -12.01 2.83
N CYS A 126 -2.58 -12.12 3.62
CA CYS A 126 -2.65 -12.15 5.09
C CYS A 126 -3.33 -10.90 5.66
N LEU A 127 -3.11 -9.73 5.04
CA LEU A 127 -3.67 -8.46 5.50
C LEU A 127 -4.92 -8.00 4.75
N LYS A 128 -5.53 -8.90 3.98
CA LYS A 128 -6.81 -8.66 3.29
C LYS A 128 -6.83 -7.37 2.45
N VAL A 129 -5.74 -7.09 1.72
CA VAL A 129 -5.68 -5.95 0.79
C VAL A 129 -5.39 -6.40 -0.62
N LYS A 130 -6.11 -5.84 -1.60
CA LYS A 130 -6.09 -6.31 -2.98
C LYS A 130 -5.78 -5.22 -3.98
N VAL A 131 -4.88 -5.52 -4.93
CA VAL A 131 -4.59 -4.66 -6.07
C VAL A 131 -5.62 -4.91 -7.16
N LEU A 132 -6.32 -3.85 -7.55
CA LEU A 132 -7.38 -3.85 -8.55
C LEU A 132 -7.10 -2.77 -9.60
N ASN A 133 -7.81 -2.84 -10.71
CA ASN A 133 -7.80 -1.80 -11.72
C ASN A 133 -8.38 -0.50 -11.10
N HIS A 134 -7.77 0.63 -11.41
CA HIS A 134 -8.20 1.92 -10.87
C HIS A 134 -9.60 2.34 -11.34
N ASP A 135 -9.98 1.99 -12.56
CA ASP A 135 -11.15 2.56 -13.23
C ASP A 135 -12.44 1.81 -12.89
N ASP A 136 -12.38 0.47 -12.84
CA ASP A 136 -13.54 -0.41 -12.64
C ASP A 136 -13.38 -1.39 -11.46
N GLU A 137 -12.28 -1.31 -10.72
CA GLU A 137 -11.94 -2.21 -9.61
C GLU A 137 -11.97 -3.71 -9.98
N THR A 138 -11.77 -4.03 -11.27
CA THR A 138 -11.65 -5.41 -11.71
C THR A 138 -10.25 -5.98 -11.44
N ARG A 139 -10.09 -7.28 -11.62
CA ARG A 139 -8.79 -7.95 -11.47
C ARG A 139 -7.82 -7.45 -12.53
N ILE A 140 -6.62 -7.13 -12.09
CA ILE A 140 -5.53 -6.74 -13.00
C ILE A 140 -4.95 -7.97 -13.70
N GLY A 141 -4.43 -7.79 -14.91
CA GLY A 141 -3.69 -8.82 -15.64
C GLY A 141 -2.17 -8.61 -15.57
N LEU A 142 -1.41 -9.56 -16.10
CA LEU A 142 0.07 -9.56 -16.08
C LEU A 142 0.68 -8.30 -16.71
N LYS A 143 0.12 -7.79 -17.82
CA LYS A 143 0.58 -6.55 -18.46
C LYS A 143 0.49 -5.34 -17.52
N GLN A 144 -0.58 -5.28 -16.74
CA GLN A 144 -0.82 -4.18 -15.81
C GLN A 144 0.08 -4.32 -14.57
N ALA A 145 0.26 -5.53 -14.06
CA ALA A 145 1.22 -5.83 -13.00
C ALA A 145 2.65 -5.49 -13.41
N LEU A 146 3.08 -5.85 -14.61
CA LEU A 146 4.40 -5.51 -15.14
C LEU A 146 4.58 -4.00 -15.31
N ARG A 147 3.55 -3.29 -15.81
CA ARG A 147 3.59 -1.83 -15.91
C ARG A 147 3.74 -1.19 -14.52
N ARG A 148 2.98 -1.67 -13.54
CA ARG A 148 3.07 -1.23 -12.14
C ARG A 148 4.49 -1.42 -11.59
N GLU A 149 5.08 -2.61 -11.73
CA GLU A 149 6.41 -2.94 -11.20
C GLU A 149 7.58 -2.55 -12.11
N SER A 150 7.33 -1.89 -13.24
CA SER A 150 8.35 -1.62 -14.27
C SER A 150 9.55 -0.84 -13.76
N VAL A 151 9.32 0.16 -12.90
CA VAL A 151 10.39 1.00 -12.35
C VAL A 151 11.24 0.21 -11.34
N ASN A 152 10.61 -0.52 -10.42
CA ASN A 152 11.32 -1.39 -9.47
C ASN A 152 12.13 -2.47 -10.21
N PHE A 153 11.55 -3.06 -11.25
CA PHE A 153 12.25 -4.03 -12.09
C PHE A 153 13.46 -3.39 -12.79
N ALA A 154 13.32 -2.18 -13.34
CA ALA A 154 14.42 -1.46 -13.99
C ALA A 154 15.54 -1.10 -12.99
N ILE A 155 15.18 -0.64 -11.79
CA ILE A 155 16.13 -0.34 -10.71
C ILE A 155 16.91 -1.62 -10.33
N ASN A 156 16.22 -2.74 -10.07
CA ASN A 156 16.88 -3.99 -9.69
C ASN A 156 17.73 -4.58 -10.83
N ALA A 157 17.25 -4.51 -12.08
CA ALA A 157 18.00 -4.97 -13.24
C ALA A 157 19.27 -4.12 -13.48
N PHE A 158 19.17 -2.80 -13.33
CA PHE A 158 20.32 -1.91 -13.41
C PHE A 158 21.31 -2.18 -12.29
N TRP A 159 20.84 -2.36 -11.05
CA TRP A 159 21.69 -2.71 -9.91
C TRP A 159 22.45 -4.02 -10.14
N LEU A 160 21.78 -5.06 -10.61
CA LEU A 160 22.42 -6.33 -10.95
C LEU A 160 23.46 -6.15 -12.07
N GLY A 161 23.14 -5.39 -13.12
CA GLY A 161 24.07 -5.08 -14.20
C GLY A 161 25.30 -4.30 -13.73
N LEU A 162 25.11 -3.34 -12.83
CA LEU A 162 26.18 -2.56 -12.22
C LEU A 162 27.12 -3.45 -11.39
N LEU A 163 26.58 -4.37 -10.60
CA LEU A 163 27.38 -5.32 -9.82
C LEU A 163 28.15 -6.30 -10.70
N LEU A 164 27.54 -6.80 -11.78
CA LEU A 164 28.24 -7.64 -12.76
C LEU A 164 29.40 -6.88 -13.40
N TYR A 165 29.17 -5.62 -13.78
CA TYR A 165 30.21 -4.76 -14.34
C TYR A 165 31.35 -4.52 -13.34
N ILE A 166 31.03 -4.21 -12.07
CA ILE A 166 32.02 -4.08 -10.99
C ILE A 166 32.83 -5.37 -10.87
N GLY A 167 32.18 -6.53 -10.79
CA GLY A 167 32.85 -7.82 -10.67
C GLY A 167 33.85 -8.09 -11.81
N VAL A 168 33.48 -7.77 -13.04
CA VAL A 168 34.38 -7.89 -14.20
C VAL A 168 35.55 -6.90 -14.09
N THR A 169 35.30 -5.64 -13.77
CA THR A 169 36.37 -4.63 -13.66
C THR A 169 37.37 -4.94 -12.57
N VAL A 170 36.91 -5.42 -11.40
CA VAL A 170 37.78 -5.86 -10.31
C VAL A 170 38.57 -7.11 -10.70
N GLY A 171 37.94 -8.08 -11.37
CA GLY A 171 38.61 -9.27 -11.87
C GLY A 171 39.71 -8.97 -12.89
N LEU A 172 39.55 -7.93 -13.73
CA LEU A 172 40.52 -7.55 -14.75
C LEU A 172 41.60 -6.59 -14.24
N ASN A 173 41.22 -5.57 -13.47
CA ASN A 173 42.10 -4.45 -13.10
C ASN A 173 42.54 -4.49 -11.63
N GLY A 174 41.97 -5.38 -10.81
CA GLY A 174 42.26 -5.51 -9.38
C GLY A 174 41.68 -4.39 -8.50
N ASN A 175 41.19 -3.30 -9.08
CA ASN A 175 40.72 -2.10 -8.38
C ASN A 175 39.37 -1.61 -8.90
N ILE A 176 38.63 -0.91 -8.04
CA ILE A 176 37.41 -0.16 -8.39
C ILE A 176 37.79 1.29 -8.63
N SER A 177 37.38 1.87 -9.76
CA SER A 177 37.65 3.29 -10.05
C SER A 177 36.74 4.22 -9.25
N ASP A 178 37.25 5.41 -8.91
CA ASP A 178 36.47 6.44 -8.19
C ASP A 178 35.17 6.82 -8.94
N SER A 179 35.23 6.84 -10.28
CA SER A 179 34.05 7.08 -11.11
C SER A 179 32.96 6.02 -10.91
N LEU A 180 33.34 4.76 -10.68
CA LEU A 180 32.39 3.67 -10.47
C LEU A 180 31.78 3.74 -9.08
N ILE A 181 32.59 4.08 -8.06
CA ILE A 181 32.09 4.36 -6.70
C ILE A 181 31.07 5.50 -6.74
N ASN A 182 31.39 6.61 -7.40
CA ASN A 182 30.47 7.75 -7.54
C ASN A 182 29.18 7.36 -8.27
N THR A 183 29.26 6.46 -9.26
CA THR A 183 28.09 5.94 -9.98
C THR A 183 27.19 5.12 -9.06
N VAL A 184 27.77 4.24 -8.23
CA VAL A 184 27.04 3.44 -7.22
C VAL A 184 26.32 4.36 -6.23
N ILE A 185 27.02 5.37 -5.70
CA ILE A 185 26.44 6.32 -4.75
C ILE A 185 25.31 7.11 -5.41
N ALA A 186 25.52 7.67 -6.61
CA ALA A 186 24.51 8.44 -7.33
C ALA A 186 23.26 7.59 -7.61
N PHE A 187 23.43 6.33 -8.03
CA PHE A 187 22.32 5.42 -8.25
C PHE A 187 21.57 5.10 -6.95
N GLY A 188 22.29 4.87 -5.84
CA GLY A 188 21.68 4.65 -4.52
C GLY A 188 20.82 5.83 -4.06
N VAL A 189 21.28 7.07 -4.28
CA VAL A 189 20.49 8.27 -3.99
C VAL A 189 19.23 8.34 -4.86
N LEU A 190 19.33 8.03 -6.15
CA LEU A 190 18.16 8.01 -7.05
C LEU A 190 17.13 6.94 -6.65
N ALA A 191 17.59 5.74 -6.30
CA ALA A 191 16.72 4.66 -5.81
C ALA A 191 16.03 5.07 -4.49
N PHE A 192 16.76 5.71 -3.58
CA PHE A 192 16.18 6.21 -2.34
C PHE A 192 15.14 7.31 -2.58
N ILE A 193 15.39 8.24 -3.50
CA ILE A 193 14.41 9.26 -3.90
C ILE A 193 13.15 8.59 -4.47
N TRP A 194 13.31 7.57 -5.30
CA TRP A 194 12.19 6.78 -5.83
C TRP A 194 11.37 6.16 -4.69
N ASP A 195 12.00 5.47 -3.73
CA ASP A 195 11.31 4.85 -2.60
C ASP A 195 10.55 5.88 -1.75
N ILE A 196 11.19 7.02 -1.44
CA ILE A 196 10.54 8.09 -0.66
C ILE A 196 9.35 8.68 -1.43
N SER A 197 9.47 8.82 -2.75
CA SER A 197 8.39 9.35 -3.58
C SER A 197 7.16 8.44 -3.64
N GLU A 198 7.34 7.12 -3.49
CA GLU A 198 6.25 6.15 -3.33
C GLU A 198 5.47 6.39 -2.02
N PHE A 199 6.17 6.61 -0.91
CA PHE A 199 5.53 6.90 0.39
C PHE A 199 4.79 8.23 0.38
N ILE A 200 5.43 9.28 -0.15
CA ILE A 200 4.84 10.62 -0.22
C ILE A 200 3.53 10.56 -1.01
N THR A 201 3.55 10.02 -2.23
CA THR A 201 2.36 9.96 -3.07
C THR A 201 1.24 9.11 -2.47
N MET A 202 1.58 8.02 -1.79
CA MET A 202 0.60 7.18 -1.09
C MET A 202 -0.08 7.92 0.06
N LEU A 203 0.61 8.81 0.75
CA LEU A 203 0.05 9.59 1.87
C LEU A 203 -0.70 10.84 1.42
N SER A 204 -0.42 11.35 0.22
CA SER A 204 -0.95 12.63 -0.28
C SER A 204 -2.23 12.53 -1.12
N ASN A 205 -2.82 11.35 -1.33
CA ASN A 205 -4.06 11.22 -2.12
C ASN A 205 -5.13 10.38 -1.39
N GLU A 206 -6.41 10.68 -1.66
CA GLU A 206 -7.59 10.05 -1.04
C GLU A 206 -7.64 8.53 -1.27
N LYS A 207 -7.32 8.07 -2.48
CA LYS A 207 -7.23 6.63 -2.82
C LYS A 207 -5.94 5.96 -2.34
N ARG A 208 -5.04 6.72 -1.68
CA ARG A 208 -3.72 6.29 -1.21
C ARG A 208 -2.91 5.53 -2.27
N ARG A 209 -2.84 6.07 -3.49
CA ARG A 209 -2.11 5.45 -4.59
C ARG A 209 -0.65 5.87 -4.53
N ALA A 210 0.25 4.89 -4.60
CA ALA A 210 1.68 5.13 -4.73
C ALA A 210 2.03 5.48 -6.20
N LEU A 211 3.25 5.94 -6.48
CA LEU A 211 3.68 6.27 -7.85
C LEU A 211 3.57 5.09 -8.79
N HIS A 212 4.02 3.90 -8.39
CA HIS A 212 3.85 2.70 -9.20
C HIS A 212 2.38 2.40 -9.49
N ASP A 213 1.45 2.74 -8.58
CA ASP A 213 0.03 2.52 -8.79
C ASP A 213 -0.52 3.47 -9.87
N TYR A 214 0.01 4.68 -10.00
CA TYR A 214 -0.30 5.58 -11.12
C TYR A 214 0.18 5.02 -12.44
N ILE A 215 1.45 4.59 -12.50
CA ILE A 215 2.06 3.99 -13.68
C ILE A 215 1.27 2.73 -14.07
N GLY A 216 0.93 1.90 -13.10
CA GLY A 216 0.13 0.69 -13.25
C GLY A 216 -1.34 0.94 -13.59
N LYS A 217 -1.87 2.15 -13.45
CA LYS A 217 -3.33 2.41 -13.40
C LYS A 217 -4.06 1.45 -12.44
N THR A 218 -3.51 1.23 -11.27
CA THR A 218 -4.05 0.34 -10.24
C THR A 218 -4.46 1.12 -9.00
N VAL A 219 -5.26 0.49 -8.15
CA VAL A 219 -5.58 0.95 -6.81
C VAL A 219 -5.54 -0.25 -5.86
N VAL A 220 -5.22 -0.02 -4.60
CA VAL A 220 -5.32 -1.08 -3.57
C VAL A 220 -6.46 -0.75 -2.64
N VAL A 221 -7.29 -1.75 -2.38
CA VAL A 221 -8.47 -1.65 -1.51
C VAL A 221 -8.39 -2.67 -0.39
N ARG A 222 -9.02 -2.37 0.75
CA ARG A 222 -9.31 -3.38 1.77
C ARG A 222 -10.42 -4.31 1.27
N MET A 223 -10.23 -5.60 1.50
CA MET A 223 -11.28 -6.60 1.31
C MET A 223 -12.15 -6.61 2.57
N GLN A 224 -13.46 -6.50 2.37
CA GLN A 224 -14.47 -6.71 3.42
C GLN A 224 -14.53 -8.19 3.78
#